data_AF-G2GZA4-F1
#
_entry.id   AF-G2GZA4-F1
#
_cell.length_a   1.000
_cell.length_b   1.000
_cell.length_c   1.000
_cell.angle_alpha   90.00
_cell.angle_beta   90.00
_cell.angle_gamma   90.00
#
_symmetry.space_group_name_H-M   'P 1'
#
loop_
_entity.id
_entity.type
_entity.pdbx_description
1 polymer ?
#
loop_
_entity_poly.entity_id
_entity_poly.type
_entity_poly.pdbx_seq_one_letter_code
_entity_poly.pdbx_strand_id
1 'polypeptide(L)' 'MKELRIQHLGRPIRAFFAFDPKRQAIVLCTGDKSNDKRFYSMMIRIADEEFTAHLTALEEEK' A
#
# COMPACT_ATOMS: atom_id res chain seq x y z
N MET A 1 -3.35 -3.54 7.31
CA MET A 1 -2.39 -2.82 6.44
C MET A 1 -1.34 -2.11 7.30
N LYS A 2 -0.10 -2.00 6.83
CA LYS A 2 1.00 -1.29 7.50
C LYS A 2 1.71 -0.34 6.52
N GLU A 3 2.49 0.60 7.05
CA GLU A 3 3.30 1.57 6.29
C GLU A 3 4.79 1.29 6.51
N LEU A 4 5.56 1.26 5.42
CA LEU A 4 7.01 1.44 5.44
C LEU A 4 7.36 2.91 5.23
N ARG A 5 8.22 3.42 6.10
CA ARG A 5 8.73 4.79 6.05
C ARG A 5 10.14 4.79 5.50
N ILE A 6 10.26 5.20 4.24
CA ILE A 6 11.51 5.20 3.52
C ILE A 6 11.97 6.65 3.35
N GLN A 7 13.24 6.91 3.65
CA GLN A 7 13.87 8.18 3.37
C GLN A 7 14.89 7.97 2.26
N HIS A 8 14.70 8.62 1.11
CA HIS A 8 15.60 8.48 -0.03
C HIS A 8 15.88 9.85 -0.65
N LEU A 9 17.15 10.27 -0.66
CA LEU A 9 17.58 11.56 -1.25
C LEU A 9 16.75 12.77 -0.79
N GLY A 10 16.43 12.84 0.50
CA GLY A 10 15.59 13.91 1.06
C GLY A 10 14.08 13.73 0.86
N ARG A 11 13.64 12.74 0.05
CA ARG A 11 12.22 12.46 -0.21
C ARG A 11 11.66 11.43 0.78
N PRO A 12 10.60 11.76 1.53
CA PRO A 12 9.90 10.84 2.41
C PRO A 12 8.94 9.95 1.60
N ILE A 13 9.45 8.82 1.12
CA ILE A 13 8.64 7.81 0.44
C ILE A 13 7.87 7.00 1.47
N ARG A 14 6.60 6.73 1.20
CA ARG A 14 5.73 5.86 2.01
C ARG A 14 5.22 4.73 1.13
N ALA A 15 5.45 3.50 1.58
CA ALA A 15 4.95 2.31 0.92
C ALA A 15 3.94 1.62 1.84
N PHE A 16 2.74 1.38 1.33
CA PHE A 16 1.68 0.65 2.03
C PHE A 16 1.77 -0.81 1.65
N PHE A 17 1.73 -1.68 2.66
CA PHE A 17 1.82 -3.12 2.46
C PHE A 17 0.87 -3.88 3.39
N ALA A 18 0.54 -5.10 2.99
CA ALA A 18 -0.24 -6.04 3.77
C ALA A 18 0.35 -7.45 3.65
N PHE A 19 -0.13 -8.34 4.51
CA PHE A 19 0.09 -9.78 4.33
C PHE A 19 -1.22 -10.38 3.83
N ASP A 20 -1.13 -11.20 2.78
CA ASP A 20 -2.26 -11.96 2.27
C ASP A 20 -2.56 -13.20 3.15
N PRO A 21 -3.65 -13.95 2.89
CA PRO A 21 -3.94 -15.19 3.60
C PRO A 21 -2.87 -16.29 3.44
N LYS A 22 -2.07 -16.24 2.38
CA LYS A 22 -0.92 -17.13 2.11
C LYS A 22 0.35 -16.68 2.87
N ARG A 23 0.25 -15.63 3.70
CA ARG A 23 1.34 -15.01 4.49
C ARG A 23 2.44 -14.39 3.62
N GLN A 24 2.13 -14.00 2.39
CA GLN A 24 3.03 -13.28 1.51
C GLN A 24 2.88 -11.77 1.75
N ALA A 25 4.01 -11.08 1.83
CA ALA A 25 4.00 -9.62 1.93
C ALA A 25 3.78 -9.02 0.54
N ILE A 26 2.73 -8.21 0.40
CA ILE A 26 2.38 -7.52 -0.83
C ILE A 26 2.48 -6.01 -0.63
N VAL A 27 3.13 -5.34 -1.57
CA VAL A 27 3.17 -3.87 -1.62
C VAL A 27 1.99 -3.40 -2.45
N LEU A 28 1.13 -2.59 -1.85
CA LEU A 28 -0.15 -2.16 -2.44
C LEU A 28 0.03 -0.87 -3.23
N CYS A 29 0.68 0.12 -2.63
CA CYS A 29 0.97 1.37 -3.29
C CYS A 29 2.15 2.08 -2.64
N THR A 30 2.82 2.94 -3.40
CA THR A 30 3.93 3.76 -2.91
C THR A 30 3.79 5.19 -3.39
N GLY A 31 4.23 6.15 -2.59
CA GLY A 31 4.14 7.56 -2.95
C GLY A 31 5.10 8.43 -2.15
N ASP A 32 5.45 9.58 -2.73
CA ASP A 32 6.18 10.64 -2.04
C ASP A 32 5.20 11.45 -1.19
N LYS A 33 5.41 11.47 0.11
CA LYS A 33 4.54 12.18 1.06
C LYS A 33 4.75 13.70 1.06
N SER A 34 5.83 14.19 0.43
CA SER A 34 6.29 15.58 0.52
C SER A 34 5.15 16.60 0.45
N ASN A 35 4.91 17.27 1.58
CA ASN A 35 4.02 18.42 1.73
C ASN A 35 2.56 18.24 1.29
N ASP A 36 2.07 17.00 1.13
CA ASP A 36 0.68 16.73 0.75
C ASP A 36 -0.17 16.30 1.95
N LYS A 37 -1.16 17.14 2.30
CA LYS A 37 -2.13 16.90 3.38
C LYS A 37 -3.14 15.80 3.02
N ARG A 38 -3.46 15.62 1.73
CA ARG A 38 -4.41 14.62 1.23
C ARG A 38 -3.74 13.28 0.91
N PHE A 39 -2.41 13.22 0.99
CA PHE A 39 -1.63 12.01 0.75
C PHE A 39 -2.23 10.79 1.45
N TYR A 40 -2.50 10.89 2.76
CA TYR A 40 -2.98 9.74 3.52
C TYR A 40 -4.38 9.30 3.09
N SER A 41 -5.32 10.24 2.93
CA SER A 41 -6.68 9.89 2.49
C SER A 41 -6.68 9.23 1.11
N MET A 42 -5.82 9.71 0.19
CA MET A 42 -5.73 9.17 -1.15
C MET A 42 -5.04 7.80 -1.16
N MET A 43 -3.89 7.68 -0.51
CA MET A 43 -3.10 6.46 -0.51
C MET A 43 -3.78 5.32 0.23
N ILE A 44 -4.49 5.61 1.33
CA ILE A 44 -5.29 4.60 2.04
C ILE A 44 -6.41 4.08 1.13
N ARG A 45 -7.14 4.96 0.43
CA ARG A 45 -8.19 4.55 -0.51
C ARG A 45 -7.63 3.64 -1.62
N ILE A 46 -6.53 4.05 -2.23
CA ILE A 46 -5.86 3.26 -3.28
C ILE A 46 -5.41 1.91 -2.71
N ALA A 47 -4.74 1.90 -1.55
CA ALA A 47 -4.27 0.66 -0.97
C ALA A 47 -5.40 -0.31 -0.61
N ASP A 48 -6.56 0.20 -0.19
CA ASP A 48 -7.73 -0.61 0.14
C ASP A 48 -8.37 -1.22 -1.11
N GLU A 49 -8.47 -0.44 -2.20
CA GLU A 49 -8.91 -0.90 -3.52
C GLU A 49 -7.98 -2.00 -4.07
N GLU A 50 -6.66 -1.77 -4.03
CA GLU A 50 -5.66 -2.75 -4.47
C GLU A 50 -5.67 -4.02 -3.63
N PHE A 51 -5.86 -3.90 -2.31
CA PHE A 51 -5.91 -5.06 -1.43
C PHE A 51 -7.18 -5.89 -1.65
N THR A 52 -8.33 -5.23 -1.84
CA THR A 52 -9.59 -5.90 -2.16
C THR A 52 -9.47 -6.65 -3.49
N ALA A 53 -8.93 -6.00 -4.53
CA ALA A 53 -8.71 -6.63 -5.83
C ALA A 53 -7.80 -7.85 -5.72
N HIS A 54 -6.72 -7.77 -4.92
CA HIS A 54 -5.82 -8.89 -4.68
C HIS A 54 -6.51 -10.06 -3.98
N LEU A 55 -7.36 -9.80 -2.99
CA LEU A 55 -8.11 -10.85 -2.29
C LEU A 55 -9.12 -11.54 -3.22
N THR A 56 -9.85 -10.78 -4.05
CA THR A 56 -10.77 -11.34 -5.03
C THR A 56 -10.04 -12.25 -6.02
N ALA A 57 -8.91 -11.82 -6.55
CA ALA A 57 -8.10 -12.65 -7.45
C ALA A 57 -7.62 -13.95 -6.78
N LEU A 58 -7.23 -13.89 -5.51
CA LEU A 58 -6.83 -15.08 -4.74
C LEU A 58 -7.99 -16.05 -4.47
N GLU A 59 -9.22 -15.55 -4.38
CA GLU A 59 -10.42 -16.40 -4.25
C GLU A 59 -10.77 -17.10 -5.57
N GLU A 60 -10.59 -16.42 -6.71
CA GLU A 60 -10.81 -17.00 -8.04
C GLU A 60 -9.76 -18.04 -8.44
N GLU A 61 -8.53 -17.93 -7.93
CA GLU A 61 -7.46 -18.92 -8.13
C GLU A 61 -7.68 -20.23 -7.35
N LYS A 62 -8.70 -20.30 -6.49
CA LYS A 62 -8.92 -21.39 -5.54
C LYS A 62 -9.85 -22.47 -6.06
#